data_AF-A0A971VF81-F1
#
_entry.id   AF-A0A971VF81-F1
#
_cell.length_a   1.000
_cell.length_b   1.000
_cell.length_c   1.000
_cell.angle_alpha   90.00
_cell.angle_beta   90.00
_cell.angle_gamma   90.00
#
_symmetry.space_group_name_H-M   'P 1'
#
loop_
_entity.id
_entity.type
_entity.pdbx_description
1 polymer ?
#
loop_
_entity_poly.entity_id
_entity_poly.type
_entity_poly.pdbx_seq_one_letter_code
_entity_poly.pdbx_strand_id
1 'polypeptide(L)'
;MKRLTLVLLIAFVSLGSYAQTFDVSKLRAGAGFVYASDINNLGITFNGVYNLNDIWEGSLGITHIFPNNNFQYTILDFDAHYIFYKANEELNFYGIGGIGFTFGKWDNYYSNGTRYGTTSNTEVGLNIGAGMNYKLT
;
A
#
# COMPACT_ATOMS: atom_id res chain seq x y z
N MET A 1 11.50 -21.63 -20.32
CA MET A 1 11.05 -21.98 -18.96
C MET A 1 12.19 -22.20 -17.98
N LYS A 2 13.08 -23.19 -18.18
CA LYS A 2 14.19 -23.50 -17.23
C LYS A 2 15.11 -22.31 -16.87
N ARG A 3 15.43 -21.44 -17.84
CA ARG A 3 16.28 -20.26 -17.62
C ARG A 3 15.60 -19.17 -16.80
N LEU A 4 14.29 -18.98 -16.97
CA LEU A 4 13.49 -17.99 -16.23
C LEU A 4 13.35 -18.40 -14.76
N THR A 5 13.09 -19.68 -14.50
CA THR A 5 13.02 -20.24 -13.14
C THR A 5 14.36 -20.13 -12.41
N LEU A 6 15.48 -20.35 -13.11
CA LEU A 6 16.83 -20.21 -12.55
C LEU A 6 17.15 -18.74 -12.19
N VAL A 7 16.77 -17.79 -13.06
CA VAL A 7 16.96 -16.35 -12.79
C VAL A 7 16.12 -15.89 -11.60
N LEU A 8 14.86 -16.33 -11.50
CA LEU A 8 13.99 -16.07 -10.35
C LEU A 8 14.58 -16.66 -9.05
N LEU A 9 15.12 -17.88 -9.11
CA LEU A 9 15.74 -18.53 -7.95
C LEU A 9 17.02 -17.81 -7.51
N ILE A 10 17.88 -17.40 -8.45
CA ILE A 10 19.10 -16.64 -8.16
C ILE A 10 18.75 -15.27 -7.56
N ALA A 11 17.74 -14.59 -8.10
CA ALA A 11 17.22 -13.35 -7.53
C ALA A 11 16.73 -13.54 -6.09
N PHE A 12 15.91 -14.58 -5.83
CA PHE A 12 15.43 -14.90 -4.49
C PHE A 12 16.55 -15.25 -3.50
N VAL A 13 17.55 -16.02 -3.92
CA VAL A 13 18.70 -16.41 -3.08
C VAL A 13 19.60 -15.21 -2.78
N SER A 14 19.76 -14.29 -3.74
CA SER A 14 20.54 -13.05 -3.54
C SER A 14 19.89 -12.07 -2.54
N LEU A 15 18.56 -12.13 -2.36
CA LEU A 15 17.86 -11.36 -1.31
C LEU A 15 18.14 -11.90 0.10
N GLY A 16 18.41 -13.20 0.24
CA GLY A 16 18.65 -13.85 1.54
C GLY A 16 20.04 -13.61 2.16
N SER A 17 20.97 -13.00 1.40
CA SER A 17 22.36 -12.81 1.84
C SER A 17 22.61 -11.48 2.57
N TYR A 18 21.62 -10.57 2.59
CA TYR A 18 21.65 -9.35 3.39
C TYR A 18 20.74 -9.54 4.60
N ALA A 19 21.25 -10.19 5.64
CA ALA A 19 20.62 -10.13 6.95
C ALA A 19 20.79 -8.71 7.52
N GLN A 20 20.00 -7.76 7.00
CA GLN A 20 19.89 -6.45 7.61
C GLN A 20 19.22 -6.66 8.97
N THR A 21 19.95 -6.44 10.05
CA THR A 21 19.38 -6.42 11.39
C THR A 21 18.23 -5.42 11.39
N PHE A 22 17.04 -5.87 11.76
CA PHE A 22 15.85 -5.03 11.81
C PHE A 22 16.08 -3.93 12.86
N ASP A 23 16.09 -2.69 12.41
CA ASP A 23 16.29 -1.52 13.25
C ASP A 23 14.96 -0.81 13.46
N VAL A 24 14.39 -0.95 14.65
CA VAL A 24 13.10 -0.35 15.00
C VAL A 24 13.10 1.17 14.83
N SER A 25 14.26 1.84 14.96
CA SER A 25 14.35 3.29 14.77
C SER A 25 14.06 3.73 13.33
N LYS A 26 14.17 2.80 12.37
CA LYS A 26 13.87 3.01 10.94
C LYS A 26 12.42 2.71 10.59
N LEU A 27 11.63 2.18 11.54
CA LEU A 27 10.22 1.87 11.35
C LEU A 27 9.36 3.07 11.74
N ARG A 28 8.43 3.43 10.86
CA ARG A 28 7.34 4.37 11.12
C ARG A 28 6.02 3.63 10.91
N ALA A 29 5.04 3.92 11.76
CA ALA A 29 3.67 3.45 11.60
C ALA A 29 2.74 4.66 11.62
N GLY A 30 1.70 4.62 10.81
CA GLY A 30 0.76 5.72 10.64
C GLY A 30 -0.65 5.23 10.36
N ALA A 31 -1.58 6.17 10.48
CA ALA A 31 -2.95 6.02 10.04
C ALA A 31 -3.42 7.33 9.42
N GLY A 32 -4.41 7.27 8.54
CA GLY A 32 -4.92 8.45 7.86
C GLY A 32 -6.26 8.22 7.18
N PHE A 33 -6.73 9.25 6.49
CA PHE A 33 -7.91 9.20 5.65
C PHE A 33 -7.53 9.12 4.18
N VAL A 34 -8.33 8.40 3.40
CA VAL A 34 -8.19 8.29 1.96
C VAL A 34 -9.53 8.70 1.32
N TYR A 35 -9.48 9.42 0.22
CA TYR A 35 -10.67 9.69 -0.58
C TYR A 35 -10.60 8.90 -1.88
N ALA A 36 -11.53 7.96 -2.04
CA ALA A 36 -11.69 7.11 -3.20
C ALA A 36 -12.56 7.79 -4.24
N SER A 37 -11.94 8.36 -5.27
CA SER A 37 -12.64 9.13 -6.31
C SER A 37 -13.52 8.28 -7.24
N ASP A 38 -13.23 6.99 -7.38
CA ASP A 38 -14.00 6.03 -8.17
C ASP A 38 -15.39 5.77 -7.58
N ILE A 39 -15.48 5.69 -6.25
CA ILE A 39 -16.73 5.46 -5.52
C ILE A 39 -17.18 6.68 -4.71
N ASN A 40 -16.51 7.81 -4.87
CA ASN A 40 -16.76 9.09 -4.20
C ASN A 40 -16.98 8.97 -2.68
N ASN A 41 -16.13 8.20 -2.01
CA ASN A 41 -16.28 7.97 -0.57
C ASN A 41 -14.96 8.05 0.18
N LEU A 42 -15.06 8.28 1.49
CA LEU A 42 -13.92 8.27 2.40
C LEU A 42 -13.56 6.84 2.78
N GLY A 43 -12.32 6.69 3.21
CA GLY A 43 -11.80 5.50 3.84
C GLY A 43 -10.76 5.84 4.88
N ILE A 44 -10.28 4.80 5.55
CA ILE A 44 -9.20 4.87 6.51
C ILE A 44 -8.06 3.98 6.04
N THR A 45 -6.83 4.42 6.31
CA THR A 45 -5.62 3.66 5.99
C THR A 45 -4.76 3.50 7.23
N PHE A 46 -4.06 2.38 7.29
CA PHE A 46 -2.98 2.11 8.22
C PHE A 46 -1.76 1.70 7.41
N ASN A 47 -0.62 2.29 7.70
CA ASN A 47 0.60 2.02 6.96
C ASN A 47 1.82 1.84 7.88
N GLY A 48 2.68 0.92 7.50
CA GLY A 48 4.05 0.81 8.00
C GLY A 48 5.02 1.26 6.93
N VAL A 49 6.06 2.00 7.31
CA VAL A 49 7.15 2.41 6.43
C VAL A 49 8.48 2.08 7.12
N TYR A 50 9.40 1.48 6.39
CA TYR A 50 10.74 1.15 6.89
C TYR A 50 11.81 1.80 6.01
N ASN A 51 12.72 2.56 6.61
CA ASN A 51 13.86 3.13 5.91
C ASN A 51 14.88 2.05 5.55
N LEU A 52 15.00 1.74 4.25
CA LEU A 52 16.00 0.80 3.74
C LEU A 52 17.38 1.45 3.70
N ASN A 53 17.42 2.72 3.30
CA ASN A 53 18.61 3.57 3.32
C ASN A 53 18.18 5.05 3.31
N ASP A 54 19.13 5.96 3.07
CA ASP A 54 18.88 7.41 3.14
C ASP A 54 17.90 7.93 2.09
N ILE A 55 17.64 7.20 1.00
CA ILE A 55 16.80 7.65 -0.12
C ILE A 55 15.66 6.68 -0.47
N TRP A 56 15.69 5.45 0.01
CA TRP A 56 14.67 4.44 -0.24
C TRP A 56 13.98 3.98 1.03
N GLU A 57 12.66 3.89 0.94
CA GLU A 57 11.80 3.34 1.99
C GLU A 57 10.90 2.25 1.39
N GLY A 58 10.62 1.19 2.15
CA GLY A 58 9.58 0.23 1.82
C GLY A 58 8.33 0.53 2.64
N SER A 59 7.15 0.46 2.03
CA SER A 59 5.87 0.64 2.71
C SER A 59 4.92 -0.53 2.49
N LEU A 60 4.19 -0.85 3.55
CA LEU A 60 3.05 -1.77 3.54
C LEU A 60 1.83 -1.01 4.04
N GLY A 61 0.78 -0.92 3.24
CA GLY A 61 -0.45 -0.21 3.56
C GLY A 61 -1.67 -1.13 3.52
N ILE A 62 -2.62 -0.90 4.43
CA ILE A 62 -3.97 -1.44 4.32
C ILE A 62 -4.97 -0.31 4.39
N THR A 63 -5.78 -0.18 3.35
CA THR A 63 -6.78 0.88 3.22
C THR A 63 -8.16 0.26 3.12
N HIS A 64 -9.12 0.68 3.94
CA HIS A 64 -10.52 0.30 3.82
C HIS A 64 -11.35 1.51 3.40
N ILE A 65 -11.98 1.43 2.24
CA ILE A 65 -12.91 2.46 1.77
C ILE A 65 -14.32 2.10 2.24
N PHE A 66 -14.98 3.08 2.86
CA PHE A 66 -16.31 2.87 3.41
C PHE A 66 -17.33 2.59 2.29
N PRO A 67 -18.41 1.85 2.61
CA PRO A 67 -19.40 1.49 1.61
C PRO A 67 -20.10 2.70 0.99
N ASN A 68 -20.24 2.72 -0.33
CA ASN A 68 -21.14 3.62 -1.06
C ASN A 68 -21.93 2.82 -2.09
N ASN A 69 -23.26 3.02 -2.15
CA ASN A 69 -24.16 2.28 -3.04
C ASN A 69 -23.92 0.75 -3.03
N ASN A 70 -23.80 0.16 -1.84
CA ASN A 70 -23.57 -1.27 -1.60
C ASN A 70 -22.22 -1.82 -2.08
N PHE A 71 -21.31 -0.95 -2.52
CA PHE A 71 -19.96 -1.31 -2.90
C PHE A 71 -18.95 -0.77 -1.89
N GLN A 72 -18.03 -1.63 -1.47
CA GLN A 72 -16.90 -1.30 -0.63
C GLN A 72 -15.67 -2.05 -1.12
N TYR A 73 -14.48 -1.54 -0.80
CA TYR A 73 -13.26 -2.27 -1.08
C TYR A 73 -12.18 -2.01 -0.03
N THR A 74 -11.28 -2.98 0.07
CA THR A 74 -10.06 -2.88 0.85
C THR A 74 -8.87 -3.02 -0.08
N ILE A 75 -7.85 -2.20 0.08
CA ILE A 75 -6.60 -2.26 -0.69
C ILE A 75 -5.48 -2.71 0.25
N LEU A 76 -4.64 -3.62 -0.24
CA LEU A 76 -3.35 -3.96 0.35
C LEU A 76 -2.24 -3.46 -0.58
N ASP A 77 -1.45 -2.50 -0.11
CA ASP A 77 -0.43 -1.80 -0.88
C ASP A 77 0.98 -2.23 -0.48
N PHE A 78 1.82 -2.50 -1.48
CA PHE A 78 3.25 -2.75 -1.33
C PHE A 78 4.02 -1.74 -2.18
N ASP A 79 4.58 -0.75 -1.52
CA ASP A 79 5.16 0.41 -2.17
C ASP A 79 6.64 0.59 -1.84
N ALA A 80 7.37 1.19 -2.78
CA ALA A 80 8.67 1.79 -2.54
C ALA A 80 8.53 3.31 -2.60
N HIS A 81 9.12 4.01 -1.63
CA HIS A 81 9.24 5.45 -1.63
C HIS A 81 10.65 5.86 -2.02
N TYR A 82 10.77 6.77 -2.99
CA TYR A 82 12.03 7.38 -3.38
C TYR A 82 12.09 8.83 -2.91
N ILE A 83 12.93 9.11 -1.91
CA ILE A 83 13.13 10.46 -1.38
C ILE A 83 14.00 11.24 -2.36
N PHE A 84 13.36 12.07 -3.19
CA PHE A 84 14.05 12.86 -4.21
C PHE A 84 14.48 14.24 -3.71
N TYR A 85 13.93 14.71 -2.58
CA TYR A 85 14.28 16.01 -2.01
C TYR A 85 14.18 16.01 -0.47
N LYS A 86 15.22 16.51 0.20
CA LYS A 86 15.26 16.75 1.65
C LYS A 86 15.52 18.23 1.88
N ALA A 87 14.55 18.93 2.47
CA ALA A 87 14.69 20.36 2.77
C ALA A 87 15.53 20.60 4.03
N ASN A 88 15.30 19.79 5.07
CA ASN A 88 16.03 19.77 6.33
C ASN A 88 15.88 18.39 7.00
N GLU A 89 16.26 18.25 8.28
CA GLU A 89 16.11 16.99 9.03
C GLU A 89 14.65 16.60 9.31
N GLU A 90 13.72 17.55 9.23
CA GLU A 90 12.31 17.36 9.57
C GLU A 90 11.44 17.11 8.34
N LEU A 91 11.77 17.72 7.20
CA LEU A 91 10.95 17.76 5.99
C LEU A 91 11.65 17.11 4.80
N ASN A 92 10.99 16.10 4.24
CA ASN A 92 11.39 15.48 2.98
C ASN A 92 10.18 15.20 2.07
N PHE A 93 10.46 15.05 0.78
CA PHE A 93 9.50 14.74 -0.26
C PHE A 93 9.92 13.47 -0.99
N TYR A 94 8.95 12.63 -1.33
CA TYR A 94 9.19 11.34 -1.94
C TYR A 94 8.19 11.03 -3.04
N GLY A 95 8.64 10.26 -4.03
CA GLY A 95 7.78 9.61 -5.02
C GLY A 95 7.40 8.21 -4.54
N ILE A 96 6.26 7.70 -5.00
CA ILE A 96 5.73 6.38 -4.68
C ILE A 96 5.70 5.57 -5.98
N GLY A 97 6.15 4.32 -5.91
CA GLY A 97 5.96 3.32 -6.95
C GLY A 97 5.76 1.95 -6.33
N GLY A 98 4.74 1.21 -6.76
CA GLY A 98 4.44 -0.08 -6.14
C GLY A 98 3.33 -0.86 -6.80
N ILE A 99 2.79 -1.81 -6.05
CA ILE A 99 1.67 -2.67 -6.46
C ILE A 99 0.60 -2.69 -5.38
N GLY A 100 -0.66 -2.68 -5.82
CA GLY A 100 -1.82 -2.73 -4.94
C GLY A 100 -2.70 -3.94 -5.26
N PHE A 101 -3.25 -4.57 -4.23
CA PHE A 101 -4.28 -5.61 -4.35
C PHE A 101 -5.60 -5.06 -3.81
N THR A 102 -6.58 -4.89 -4.70
CA THR A 102 -7.90 -4.39 -4.35
C THR A 102 -8.88 -5.54 -4.18
N PHE A 103 -9.51 -5.63 -3.03
CA PHE A 103 -10.53 -6.60 -2.68
C PHE A 103 -11.89 -5.92 -2.63
N GLY A 104 -12.62 -5.96 -3.74
CA GLY A 104 -13.95 -5.37 -3.87
C GLY A 104 -15.04 -6.31 -3.37
N LYS A 105 -16.07 -5.74 -2.73
CA LYS A 105 -17.28 -6.44 -2.32
C LYS A 105 -18.52 -5.65 -2.70
N TRP A 106 -19.47 -6.33 -3.34
CA TRP A 106 -20.77 -5.79 -3.69
C TRP A 106 -21.85 -6.57 -2.92
N ASP A 107 -22.59 -5.88 -2.06
CA ASP A 107 -23.74 -6.48 -1.37
C ASP A 107 -25.00 -6.38 -2.25
N ASN A 108 -25.64 -7.52 -2.48
CA ASN A 108 -26.82 -7.64 -3.33
C ASN A 108 -28.09 -7.73 -2.47
N TYR A 109 -29.10 -6.94 -2.85
CA TYR A 109 -30.33 -6.77 -2.08
C TYR A 109 -31.56 -7.08 -2.94
N TYR A 110 -32.53 -7.77 -2.35
CA TYR A 110 -33.86 -7.90 -2.95
C TYR A 110 -34.56 -6.54 -2.94
N SER A 111 -35.62 -6.38 -3.75
CA SER A 111 -36.42 -5.14 -3.76
C SER A 111 -37.03 -4.77 -2.40
N ASN A 112 -37.13 -5.72 -1.45
CA ASN A 112 -37.59 -5.48 -0.08
C ASN A 112 -36.47 -5.03 0.88
N GLY A 113 -35.24 -4.84 0.40
CA GLY A 113 -34.09 -4.42 1.21
C GLY A 113 -33.38 -5.54 1.97
N THR A 114 -33.80 -6.80 1.82
CA THR A 114 -33.10 -7.95 2.43
C THR A 114 -31.86 -8.30 1.60
N ARG A 115 -30.68 -8.35 2.22
CA ARG A 115 -29.44 -8.80 1.58
C ARG A 115 -29.52 -10.30 1.27
N TYR A 116 -29.25 -10.69 0.03
CA TYR A 116 -29.32 -12.10 -0.40
C TYR A 116 -27.99 -12.70 -0.82
N GLY A 117 -26.96 -11.87 -1.00
CA GLY A 117 -25.63 -12.37 -1.31
C GLY A 117 -24.61 -11.25 -1.39
N THR A 118 -23.34 -11.63 -1.38
CA THR A 118 -22.21 -10.73 -1.59
C THR A 118 -21.39 -11.28 -2.74
N THR A 119 -21.04 -10.43 -3.69
CA THR A 119 -20.11 -10.75 -4.78
C THR A 119 -18.75 -10.14 -4.45
N SER A 120 -17.68 -10.93 -4.57
CA SER A 120 -16.31 -10.46 -4.31
C SER A 120 -15.45 -10.53 -5.56
N ASN A 121 -14.57 -9.54 -5.74
CA ASN A 121 -13.55 -9.52 -6.79
C ASN A 121 -12.19 -9.13 -6.18
N THR A 122 -11.11 -9.61 -6.79
CA THR A 122 -9.74 -9.20 -6.48
C THR A 122 -9.07 -8.68 -7.75
N GLU A 123 -8.53 -7.47 -7.68
CA GLU A 123 -7.81 -6.82 -8.78
C GLU A 123 -6.37 -6.48 -8.34
N VAL A 124 -5.44 -6.49 -9.30
CA VAL A 124 -4.05 -6.10 -9.08
C VAL A 124 -3.78 -4.82 -9.88
N GLY A 125 -3.21 -3.82 -9.23
CA GLY A 125 -2.89 -2.52 -9.80
C GLY A 125 -1.43 -2.12 -9.59
N LEU A 126 -1.01 -1.09 -10.32
CA LEU A 126 0.25 -0.39 -10.08
C LEU A 126 -0.02 0.92 -9.34
N ASN A 127 0.82 1.21 -8.36
CA ASN A 127 0.75 2.44 -7.58
C ASN A 127 1.76 3.45 -8.11
N ILE A 128 1.33 4.70 -8.26
CA ILE A 128 2.19 5.84 -8.55
C ILE A 128 1.67 7.05 -7.78
N GLY A 129 2.58 7.81 -7.17
CA GLY A 129 2.19 8.97 -6.39
C GLY A 129 3.38 9.76 -5.88
N ALA A 130 3.10 10.73 -5.02
CA ALA A 130 4.10 11.49 -4.30
C ALA A 130 3.57 11.88 -2.92
N GLY A 131 4.47 12.12 -1.98
CA GLY A 131 4.12 12.52 -0.62
C GLY A 131 5.23 13.34 0.02
N MET A 132 4.97 13.77 1.25
CA MET A 132 5.95 14.44 2.10
C MET A 132 5.90 13.85 3.51
N ASN A 133 7.04 13.82 4.17
CA ASN A 133 7.14 13.53 5.60
C ASN A 133 7.52 14.82 6.33
N TYR A 134 6.84 15.10 7.44
CA TYR A 134 7.20 16.16 8.36
C TYR A 134 7.34 15.58 9.77
N LYS A 135 8.53 15.66 10.35
CA LYS A 135 8.81 15.21 11.71
C LYS A 135 8.30 16.25 12.71
N LEU A 136 7.41 15.82 13.61
CA LEU A 136 6.81 16.70 14.62
C LEU A 136 7.62 16.77 15.93
N THR A 137 8.36 15.71 16.27
CA THR A 137 9.16 15.57 17.50
C THR A 137 10.40 14.74 17.25
#